data_AF-A0A7V9AH94-F1
#
_entry.id   AF-A0A7V9AH94-F1
#
_cell.length_a   1.000
_cell.length_b   1.000
_cell.length_c   1.000
_cell.angle_alpha   90.00
_cell.angle_beta   90.00
_cell.angle_gamma   90.00
#
_symmetry.space_group_name_H-M   'P 1'
#
loop_
_entity.id
_entity.type
_entity.pdbx_description
1 polymer ?
#
loop_
_entity_poly.entity_id
_entity_poly.type
_entity_poly.pdbx_seq_one_letter_code
_entity_poly.pdbx_strand_id
1 'polypeptide(L)'
;MSSEAGRTSGYRYRFTAEQQIVLDEGGSRAGLVSGFHIGDERIAQAFGSVLPVKLADFTDVLAAVHMADRISPRSRSAGRSARDNWCRRLHLEIPVRNPALWQDPAIREALWDTLGYLTDDEWEFDFVARAGKARVSESQHFLFRNPPEPPVSAALFSGGLDSLAGLCQELAARPRDSFVLLSAATSSRLGQRQRELVRQLSERSGRRLRTVVVPLGLHQRGERRRDERSQRTRGFAFTGLGAVTAIAAGAAELAVYENGIGAINLPYTAAQIGTHSTRSSHPLFLRRME
;
A
#
# COMPACT_ATOMS: atom_id res chain seq x y z
N MET A 1 31.66 23.39 25.99
CA MET A 1 32.21 22.06 25.64
C MET A 1 31.51 21.07 26.57
N SER A 2 30.60 20.20 26.16
CA SER A 2 30.30 19.61 24.85
C SER A 2 28.79 19.43 24.70
N SER A 3 28.29 19.67 23.49
CA SER A 3 26.92 19.36 23.09
C SER A 3 26.78 17.85 22.90
N GLU A 4 26.05 17.17 23.78
CA GLU A 4 25.39 15.92 23.43
C GLU A 4 24.13 16.26 22.63
N ALA A 5 24.32 16.52 21.34
CA ALA A 5 23.24 16.44 20.37
C ALA A 5 22.78 14.98 20.35
N GLY A 6 21.68 14.71 21.06
CA GLY A 6 21.04 13.40 21.08
C GLY A 6 20.74 12.95 19.65
N ARG A 7 21.50 11.96 19.16
CA ARG A 7 21.27 11.27 17.89
C ARG A 7 19.81 10.82 17.84
N THR A 8 18.97 11.50 17.07
CA THR A 8 17.69 10.96 16.62
C THR A 8 18.02 9.85 15.62
N SER A 9 18.13 8.60 16.08
CA SER A 9 18.43 7.46 15.21
C SER A 9 17.24 7.22 14.27
N GLY A 10 17.36 7.64 13.02
CA GLY A 10 16.42 7.29 11.95
C GLY A 10 16.51 5.80 11.59
N TYR A 11 15.46 5.28 10.99
CA TYR A 11 15.43 3.93 10.42
C TYR A 11 16.02 3.96 9.01
N ARG A 12 16.95 3.05 8.71
CA ARG A 12 17.52 2.91 7.37
C ARG A 12 17.40 1.46 6.91
N TYR A 13 16.69 1.24 5.81
CA TYR A 13 16.44 -0.08 5.26
C TYR A 13 16.88 -0.18 3.81
N ARG A 14 17.44 -1.33 3.46
CA ARG A 14 17.68 -1.75 2.09
C ARG A 14 16.77 -2.89 1.73
N PHE A 15 16.02 -2.73 0.66
CA PHE A 15 15.17 -3.77 0.09
C PHE A 15 15.93 -4.51 -1.01
N THR A 16 15.69 -5.80 -1.16
CA THR A 16 16.32 -6.61 -2.22
C THR A 16 15.29 -7.13 -3.23
N ALA A 17 15.75 -7.53 -4.41
CA ALA A 17 14.89 -8.08 -5.46
C ALA A 17 14.25 -9.43 -5.06
N GLU A 18 14.86 -10.14 -4.10
CA GLU A 18 14.42 -11.40 -3.48
C GLU A 18 13.49 -11.16 -2.29
N GLN A 19 12.90 -9.97 -2.19
CA GLN A 19 11.93 -9.58 -1.17
C GLN A 19 12.49 -9.70 0.26
N GLN A 20 13.76 -9.31 0.44
CA GLN A 20 14.40 -9.22 1.76
C GLN A 20 14.51 -7.77 2.22
N ILE A 21 14.50 -7.58 3.54
CA ILE A 21 14.70 -6.28 4.19
C ILE A 21 15.96 -6.36 5.05
N VAL A 22 16.94 -5.52 4.76
CA VAL A 22 18.21 -5.45 5.46
C VAL A 22 18.29 -4.12 6.22
N LEU A 23 18.70 -4.15 7.49
CA LEU A 23 18.93 -2.95 8.27
C LEU A 23 20.33 -2.42 7.98
N ASP A 24 20.42 -1.12 7.69
CA ASP A 24 21.68 -0.46 7.40
C ASP A 24 22.11 0.41 8.59
N GLU A 25 22.70 -0.21 9.61
CA GLU A 25 23.16 0.47 10.83
C GLU A 25 24.58 1.06 10.69
N GLY A 26 24.91 1.75 9.59
CA GLY A 26 26.10 2.62 9.48
C GLY A 26 27.46 2.04 9.92
N GLY A 27 27.60 0.71 10.03
CA GLY A 27 28.79 0.02 10.56
C GLY A 27 28.63 -1.50 10.52
N SER A 28 29.62 -2.17 9.90
CA SER A 28 29.97 -3.60 9.72
C SER A 28 29.01 -4.79 9.99
N ARG A 29 27.75 -4.63 10.41
CA ARG A 29 26.76 -5.71 10.52
C ARG A 29 25.42 -5.27 9.94
N ALA A 30 25.34 -5.26 8.61
CA ALA A 30 24.06 -5.32 7.92
C ALA A 30 23.38 -6.64 8.28
N GLY A 31 22.26 -6.58 9.01
CA GLY A 31 21.52 -7.75 9.46
C GLY A 31 20.22 -7.91 8.69
N LEU A 32 19.91 -9.13 8.24
CA LEU A 32 18.58 -9.45 7.71
C LEU A 32 17.53 -9.18 8.81
N VAL A 33 16.56 -8.31 8.50
CA VAL A 33 15.49 -7.95 9.42
C VAL A 33 14.32 -8.91 9.27
N SER A 34 13.90 -9.13 8.03
CA SER A 34 12.76 -9.96 7.65
C SER A 34 12.74 -10.15 6.14
N GLY A 35 12.16 -11.24 5.68
CA GLY A 35 11.60 -11.30 4.33
C GLY A 35 10.19 -10.68 4.30
N PHE A 36 9.71 -10.33 3.12
CA PHE A 36 8.33 -9.95 2.85
C PHE A 36 7.82 -10.65 1.59
N HIS A 37 6.51 -10.60 1.36
CA HIS A 37 5.92 -11.08 0.12
C HIS A 37 4.95 -10.04 -0.42
N ILE A 38 4.89 -9.94 -1.73
CA ILE A 38 3.87 -9.21 -2.49
C ILE A 38 3.38 -10.11 -3.61
N GLY A 39 2.08 -10.38 -3.63
CA GLY A 39 1.45 -11.31 -4.57
C GLY A 39 0.85 -10.62 -5.80
N ASP A 40 1.63 -9.76 -6.45
CA ASP A 40 1.20 -8.98 -7.62
C ASP A 40 0.98 -9.84 -8.87
N GLU A 41 1.44 -11.09 -8.89
CA GLU A 41 1.07 -12.09 -9.89
C GLU A 41 -0.44 -12.31 -9.95
N ARG A 42 -1.17 -12.05 -8.86
CA ARG A 42 -2.64 -12.14 -8.82
C ARG A 42 -3.29 -11.13 -9.76
N ILE A 43 -2.69 -9.95 -9.93
CA ILE A 43 -3.15 -8.94 -10.88
C ILE A 43 -2.91 -9.44 -12.30
N ALA A 44 -1.70 -9.92 -12.58
CA ALA A 44 -1.34 -10.43 -13.91
C ALA A 44 -2.22 -11.61 -14.34
N GLN A 45 -2.46 -12.56 -13.42
CA GLN A 45 -3.33 -13.72 -13.62
C GLN A 45 -4.80 -13.32 -13.83
N ALA A 46 -5.29 -12.31 -13.11
CA ALA A 46 -6.69 -11.88 -13.22
C ALA A 46 -7.05 -11.33 -14.61
N PHE A 47 -6.07 -10.76 -15.32
CA PHE A 47 -6.28 -10.12 -16.62
C PHE A 47 -5.56 -10.82 -17.78
N GLY A 48 -4.76 -11.86 -17.49
CA GLY A 48 -3.98 -12.56 -18.51
C GLY A 48 -2.96 -11.64 -19.19
N SER A 49 -2.33 -10.74 -18.42
CA SER A 49 -1.35 -9.79 -18.94
C SER A 49 -0.25 -9.51 -17.92
N VAL A 50 0.98 -9.38 -18.38
CA VAL A 50 2.10 -8.94 -17.54
C VAL A 50 1.90 -7.49 -17.10
N LEU A 51 2.42 -7.15 -15.91
CA LEU A 51 2.46 -5.78 -15.41
C LEU A 51 3.55 -4.99 -16.14
N PRO A 52 3.23 -3.81 -16.71
CA PRO A 52 4.24 -2.90 -17.22
C PRO A 52 5.26 -2.52 -16.15
N VAL A 53 6.48 -2.22 -16.58
CA VAL A 53 7.63 -1.89 -15.70
C VAL A 53 7.27 -0.84 -14.64
N LYS A 54 6.58 0.24 -15.04
CA LYS A 54 6.18 1.32 -14.11
C LYS A 54 5.25 0.82 -12.99
N LEU A 55 4.30 -0.05 -13.33
CA LEU A 55 3.36 -0.61 -12.34
C LEU A 55 4.05 -1.63 -11.43
N ALA A 56 4.97 -2.43 -11.99
CA ALA A 56 5.77 -3.38 -11.21
C ALA A 56 6.70 -2.65 -10.22
N ASP A 57 7.32 -1.55 -10.64
CA ASP A 57 8.13 -0.72 -9.73
C ASP A 57 7.28 -0.05 -8.66
N PHE A 58 6.13 0.54 -9.02
CA PHE A 58 5.25 1.16 -8.02
C PHE A 58 4.77 0.15 -6.99
N THR A 59 4.43 -1.06 -7.43
CA THR A 59 4.13 -2.21 -6.56
C THR A 59 5.24 -2.49 -5.54
N ASP A 60 6.51 -2.38 -5.94
CA ASP A 60 7.65 -2.56 -5.03
C ASP A 60 7.83 -1.39 -4.06
N VAL A 61 7.57 -0.15 -4.49
CA VAL A 61 7.55 1.02 -3.61
C VAL A 61 6.44 0.88 -2.54
N LEU A 62 5.24 0.46 -2.95
CA LEU A 62 4.11 0.22 -2.05
C LEU A 62 4.46 -0.84 -1.00
N ALA A 63 5.07 -1.94 -1.41
CA ALA A 63 5.55 -2.98 -0.50
C ALA A 63 6.61 -2.44 0.45
N ALA A 64 7.65 -1.78 -0.07
CA ALA A 64 8.77 -1.30 0.74
C ALA A 64 8.31 -0.30 1.81
N VAL A 65 7.50 0.69 1.44
CA VAL A 65 6.92 1.67 2.36
C VAL A 65 6.07 0.99 3.42
N HIS A 66 5.19 0.06 3.02
CA HIS A 66 4.32 -0.64 3.96
C HIS A 66 5.12 -1.48 4.97
N MET A 67 6.12 -2.22 4.48
CA MET A 67 6.96 -3.06 5.34
C MET A 67 7.82 -2.21 6.27
N ALA A 68 8.46 -1.15 5.77
CA ALA A 68 9.28 -0.24 6.55
C ALA A 68 8.49 0.41 7.69
N ASP A 69 7.27 0.88 7.42
CA ASP A 69 6.37 1.40 8.45
C ASP A 69 6.09 0.35 9.53
N ARG A 70 5.70 -0.86 9.12
CA ARG A 70 5.33 -1.97 10.01
C ARG A 70 6.47 -2.41 10.94
N ILE A 71 7.72 -2.33 10.48
CA ILE A 71 8.89 -2.76 11.26
C ILE A 71 9.57 -1.64 12.06
N SER A 72 9.07 -0.40 11.96
CA SER A 72 9.64 0.80 12.58
C SER A 72 8.75 1.35 13.70
N PRO A 73 8.78 0.78 14.92
CA PRO A 73 7.90 1.22 16.00
C PRO A 73 8.16 2.68 16.43
N ARG A 74 7.11 3.47 16.58
CA ARG A 74 7.20 4.84 17.15
C ARG A 74 7.72 4.81 18.59
N SER A 75 8.51 5.81 18.97
CA SER A 75 9.11 5.89 20.32
C SER A 75 8.06 6.18 21.38
N ARG A 76 8.32 5.76 22.62
CA ARG A 76 7.45 6.01 23.79
C ARG A 76 8.27 6.45 25.00
N SER A 77 9.32 7.21 24.77
CA SER A 77 10.23 7.66 25.83
C SER A 77 9.57 8.72 26.70
N ALA A 78 9.49 8.44 28.01
CA ALA A 78 9.14 9.45 29.00
C ALA A 78 10.20 10.56 28.97
N GLY A 79 9.77 11.83 28.87
CA GLY A 79 10.66 13.00 28.77
C GLY A 79 10.87 13.56 27.36
N ARG A 80 10.36 12.92 26.30
CA ARG A 80 10.28 13.50 24.96
C ARG A 80 8.91 14.15 24.70
N SER A 81 8.88 15.16 23.83
CA SER A 81 7.60 15.75 23.40
C SER A 81 6.72 14.70 22.71
N ALA A 82 5.40 14.89 22.72
CA ALA A 82 4.48 14.00 22.02
C ALA A 82 4.82 13.86 20.52
N ARG A 83 5.28 14.96 19.90
CA ARG A 83 5.72 15.00 18.51
C ARG A 83 6.98 14.15 18.28
N ASP A 84 7.98 14.26 19.15
CA ASP A 84 9.25 13.52 19.02
C ASP A 84 9.11 12.02 19.30
N ASN A 85 8.04 11.63 20.01
CA ASN A 85 7.66 10.24 20.19
C ASN A 85 6.87 9.71 18.98
N TRP A 86 6.18 10.58 18.25
CA TRP A 86 5.30 10.19 17.14
C TRP A 86 5.99 10.12 15.78
N CYS A 87 6.80 11.14 15.45
CA CYS A 87 7.43 11.26 14.13
C CYS A 87 8.70 10.41 14.05
N ARG A 88 8.89 9.71 12.93
CA ARG A 88 10.10 8.94 12.61
C ARG A 88 10.78 9.56 11.39
N ARG A 89 12.06 9.22 11.20
CA ARG A 89 12.76 9.41 9.92
C ARG A 89 13.04 8.04 9.34
N LEU A 90 12.54 7.76 8.15
CA LEU A 90 12.70 6.49 7.44
C LEU A 90 13.42 6.74 6.13
N HIS A 91 14.56 6.07 5.93
CA HIS A 91 15.32 6.09 4.70
C HIS A 91 15.30 4.71 4.04
N LEU A 92 14.76 4.62 2.83
CA LEU A 92 14.62 3.35 2.10
C LEU A 92 15.48 3.34 0.83
N GLU A 93 16.34 2.35 0.70
CA GLU A 93 16.97 1.98 -0.57
C GLU A 93 16.09 0.92 -1.25
N ILE A 94 15.51 1.23 -2.41
CA ILE A 94 14.53 0.39 -3.10
C ILE A 94 15.02 0.05 -4.52
N PRO A 95 15.16 -1.24 -4.87
CA PRO A 95 15.54 -1.65 -6.21
C PRO A 95 14.33 -1.55 -7.16
N VAL A 96 14.49 -0.75 -8.22
CA VAL A 96 13.48 -0.52 -9.27
C VAL A 96 14.08 -0.77 -10.66
N ARG A 97 13.26 -1.15 -11.64
CA ARG A 97 13.73 -1.41 -13.02
C ARG A 97 14.07 -0.10 -13.73
N ASN A 98 13.38 1.00 -13.44
CA ASN A 98 13.67 2.31 -14.03
C ASN A 98 14.07 3.35 -12.97
N PRO A 99 15.33 3.35 -12.49
CA PRO A 99 15.79 4.33 -11.50
C PRO A 99 15.63 5.77 -11.96
N ALA A 100 15.84 6.07 -13.24
CA ALA A 100 15.73 7.42 -13.77
C ALA A 100 14.33 8.02 -13.57
N LEU A 101 13.28 7.21 -13.75
CA LEU A 101 11.90 7.62 -13.46
C LEU A 101 11.71 7.93 -11.97
N TRP A 102 12.15 7.04 -11.08
CA TRP A 102 11.90 7.19 -9.64
C TRP A 102 12.81 8.22 -8.97
N GLN A 103 13.94 8.54 -9.57
CA GLN A 103 14.82 9.63 -9.14
C GLN A 103 14.34 11.00 -9.63
N ASP A 104 13.33 11.07 -10.49
CA ASP A 104 12.71 12.33 -10.89
C ASP A 104 12.29 13.13 -9.64
N PRO A 105 12.72 14.40 -9.51
CA PRO A 105 12.40 15.23 -8.36
C PRO A 105 10.90 15.33 -8.07
N ALA A 106 10.05 15.39 -9.10
CA ALA A 106 8.61 15.51 -8.93
C ALA A 106 8.00 14.23 -8.33
N ILE A 107 8.47 13.05 -8.73
CA ILE A 107 8.02 11.77 -8.15
C ILE A 107 8.49 11.63 -6.71
N ARG A 108 9.73 12.03 -6.41
CA ARG A 108 10.26 12.03 -5.04
C ARG A 108 9.50 12.97 -4.13
N GLU A 109 9.20 14.18 -4.61
CA GLU A 109 8.41 15.17 -3.88
C GLU A 109 6.98 14.66 -3.62
N ALA A 110 6.33 14.07 -4.64
CA ALA A 110 5.01 13.47 -4.49
C ALA A 110 4.98 12.35 -3.44
N LEU A 111 5.98 11.46 -3.43
CA LEU A 111 6.11 10.41 -2.42
C LEU A 111 6.32 10.99 -1.02
N TRP A 112 7.21 11.99 -0.90
CA TRP A 112 7.50 12.66 0.36
C TRP A 112 6.27 13.36 0.94
N ASP A 113 5.57 14.18 0.15
CA ASP A 113 4.37 14.91 0.60
C ASP A 113 3.21 13.96 0.93
N THR A 114 2.97 12.94 0.10
CA THR A 114 1.91 11.95 0.33
C THR A 114 2.12 11.18 1.62
N LEU A 115 3.33 10.67 1.84
CA LEU A 115 3.63 9.84 3.01
C LEU A 115 3.78 10.69 4.27
N GLY A 116 4.38 11.88 4.18
CA GLY A 116 4.42 12.84 5.27
C GLY A 116 3.01 13.21 5.74
N TYR A 117 2.09 13.49 4.80
CA TYR A 117 0.69 13.74 5.13
C TYR A 117 0.00 12.53 5.80
N LEU A 118 0.29 11.32 5.34
CA LEU A 118 -0.38 10.11 5.84
C LEU A 118 0.13 9.67 7.22
N THR A 119 1.41 9.92 7.53
CA THR A 119 2.07 9.28 8.68
C THR A 119 2.71 10.23 9.69
N ASP A 120 2.82 11.53 9.36
CA ASP A 120 3.63 12.56 10.05
C ASP A 120 5.12 12.19 10.19
N ASP A 121 5.63 11.26 9.37
CA ASP A 121 7.04 10.89 9.34
C ASP A 121 7.79 11.59 8.22
N GLU A 122 9.11 11.64 8.34
CA GLU A 122 10.04 12.07 7.30
C GLU A 122 10.50 10.86 6.49
N TRP A 123 10.21 10.86 5.19
CA TRP A 123 10.52 9.77 4.27
C TRP A 123 11.61 10.17 3.28
N GLU A 124 12.65 9.35 3.16
CA GLU A 124 13.72 9.50 2.19
C GLU A 124 13.82 8.23 1.34
N PHE A 125 14.14 8.40 0.06
CA PHE A 125 14.20 7.31 -0.91
C PHE A 125 15.47 7.39 -1.76
N ASP A 126 16.17 6.25 -1.82
CA ASP A 126 17.25 5.98 -2.75
C ASP A 126 16.81 4.85 -3.70
N PHE A 127 16.59 5.20 -4.97
CA PHE A 127 16.16 4.23 -5.98
C PHE A 127 17.36 3.70 -6.74
N VAL A 128 17.60 2.39 -6.66
CA VAL A 128 18.74 1.70 -7.29
C VAL A 128 18.27 0.76 -8.40
N ALA A 129 19.16 0.45 -9.34
CA ALA A 129 18.83 -0.48 -10.41
C ALA A 129 18.55 -1.88 -9.86
N ARG A 130 17.38 -2.42 -10.18
CA ARG A 130 17.01 -3.80 -9.82
C ARG A 130 17.85 -4.79 -10.61
N ALA A 131 18.67 -5.56 -9.91
CA ALA A 131 19.31 -6.76 -10.46
C ALA A 131 18.47 -8.01 -10.11
N GLY A 132 18.61 -9.06 -10.91
CA GLY A 132 17.95 -10.35 -10.67
C GLY A 132 16.84 -10.69 -11.67
N LYS A 133 16.14 -11.79 -11.40
CA LYS A 133 15.09 -12.31 -12.30
C LYS A 133 13.81 -11.48 -12.19
N ALA A 134 13.16 -11.28 -13.34
CA ALA A 134 11.82 -10.73 -13.41
C ALA A 134 10.84 -11.59 -12.58
N ARG A 135 9.87 -10.94 -11.91
CA ARG A 135 8.80 -11.67 -11.21
C ARG A 135 7.86 -12.32 -12.22
N VAL A 136 7.09 -13.29 -11.73
CA VAL A 136 6.01 -13.93 -12.48
C VAL A 136 5.05 -12.90 -13.08
N SER A 137 4.72 -11.85 -12.32
CA SER A 137 3.86 -10.75 -12.79
C SER A 137 4.41 -9.98 -13.99
N GLU A 138 5.71 -10.08 -14.27
CA GLU A 138 6.43 -9.33 -15.31
C GLU A 138 6.76 -10.19 -16.53
N SER A 139 7.01 -11.48 -16.33
CA SER A 139 7.58 -12.36 -17.37
C SER A 139 6.66 -13.48 -17.83
N GLN A 140 5.62 -13.83 -17.06
CA GLN A 140 4.75 -14.93 -17.44
C GLN A 140 3.77 -14.46 -18.51
N HIS A 141 4.07 -14.78 -19.78
CA HIS A 141 3.13 -14.60 -20.88
C HIS A 141 1.97 -15.58 -20.74
N PHE A 142 0.75 -15.07 -20.91
CA PHE A 142 -0.47 -15.87 -20.85
C PHE A 142 -0.89 -16.25 -22.26
N LEU A 143 -1.29 -17.52 -22.46
CA LEU A 143 -1.79 -18.01 -23.75
C LEU A 143 -3.01 -17.22 -24.23
N PHE A 144 -3.87 -16.80 -23.29
CA PHE A 144 -5.05 -16.00 -23.56
C PHE A 144 -5.08 -14.79 -22.63
N ARG A 145 -5.31 -13.61 -23.21
CA ARG A 145 -5.65 -12.42 -22.42
C ARG A 145 -7.08 -12.55 -21.92
N ASN A 146 -7.36 -11.98 -20.75
CA ASN A 146 -8.69 -11.98 -20.14
C ASN A 146 -9.04 -10.57 -19.64
N PRO A 147 -9.10 -9.54 -20.49
CA PRO A 147 -9.53 -8.21 -20.06
C PRO A 147 -11.02 -8.25 -19.65
N PRO A 148 -11.45 -7.41 -18.69
CA PRO A 148 -12.88 -7.16 -18.49
C PRO A 148 -13.49 -6.44 -19.71
N GLU A 149 -14.79 -6.61 -19.93
CA GLU A 149 -15.51 -5.95 -21.02
C GLU A 149 -15.72 -4.47 -20.69
N PRO A 150 -15.28 -3.52 -21.54
CA PRO A 150 -15.54 -2.10 -21.33
C PRO A 150 -17.03 -1.76 -21.40
N PRO A 151 -17.53 -0.76 -20.65
CA PRO A 151 -16.80 0.08 -19.70
C PRO A 151 -16.40 -0.67 -18.41
N VAL A 152 -15.28 -0.30 -17.79
CA VAL A 152 -14.73 -0.96 -16.60
C VAL A 152 -14.78 -0.02 -15.41
N SER A 153 -15.48 -0.43 -14.36
CA SER A 153 -15.51 0.24 -13.06
C SER A 153 -14.63 -0.53 -12.07
N ALA A 154 -13.58 0.11 -11.55
CA ALA A 154 -12.71 -0.46 -10.52
C ALA A 154 -13.02 0.14 -9.15
N ALA A 155 -13.00 -0.67 -8.09
CA ALA A 155 -13.25 -0.20 -6.73
C ALA A 155 -12.39 -0.91 -5.67
N LEU A 156 -12.02 -0.18 -4.63
CA LEU A 156 -11.47 -0.76 -3.41
C LEU A 156 -12.59 -1.40 -2.60
N PHE A 157 -12.42 -2.68 -2.25
CA PHE A 157 -13.42 -3.44 -1.49
C PHE A 157 -12.80 -4.04 -0.21
N SER A 158 -13.03 -3.36 0.91
CA SER A 158 -12.56 -3.81 2.24
C SER A 158 -13.49 -4.85 2.88
N GLY A 159 -14.73 -5.00 2.39
CA GLY A 159 -15.77 -5.83 3.01
C GLY A 159 -16.41 -5.18 4.25
N GLY A 160 -16.12 -3.91 4.52
CA GLY A 160 -16.83 -3.09 5.50
C GLY A 160 -18.16 -2.56 4.94
N LEU A 161 -19.00 -2.02 5.84
CA LEU A 161 -20.34 -1.54 5.50
C LEU A 161 -20.31 -0.48 4.40
N ASP A 162 -19.42 0.50 4.48
CA ASP A 162 -19.36 1.61 3.51
C ASP A 162 -18.91 1.12 2.12
N SER A 163 -17.89 0.24 2.08
CA SER A 163 -17.46 -0.41 0.84
C SER A 163 -18.55 -1.27 0.19
N LEU A 164 -19.42 -1.89 1.01
CA LEU A 164 -20.55 -2.67 0.54
C LEU A 164 -21.69 -1.79 0.02
N ALA A 165 -22.05 -0.75 0.78
CA ALA A 165 -23.12 0.18 0.41
C ALA A 165 -22.80 0.94 -0.87
N GLY A 166 -21.58 1.49 -0.98
CA GLY A 166 -21.13 2.17 -2.20
C GLY A 166 -21.10 1.24 -3.42
N LEU A 167 -20.61 0.01 -3.26
CA LEU A 167 -20.65 -0.97 -4.34
C LEU A 167 -22.08 -1.31 -4.77
N CYS A 168 -23.02 -1.48 -3.84
CA CYS A 168 -24.44 -1.70 -4.17
C CYS A 168 -25.02 -0.53 -4.99
N GLN A 169 -24.70 0.71 -4.61
CA GLN A 169 -25.14 1.91 -5.33
C GLN A 169 -24.57 1.95 -6.75
N GLU A 170 -23.28 1.72 -6.90
CA GLU A 170 -22.60 1.72 -8.21
C GLU A 170 -23.10 0.59 -9.12
N LEU A 171 -23.38 -0.60 -8.54
CA LEU A 171 -23.96 -1.70 -9.30
C LEU A 171 -25.35 -1.38 -9.85
N ALA A 172 -26.12 -0.53 -9.15
CA ALA A 172 -27.42 -0.06 -9.63
C ALA A 172 -27.28 1.09 -10.65
N ALA A 173 -26.34 2.01 -10.44
CA ALA A 173 -26.14 3.18 -11.30
C ALA A 173 -25.48 2.84 -12.64
N ARG A 174 -24.63 1.80 -12.69
CA ARG A 174 -23.83 1.43 -13.86
C ARG A 174 -24.11 0.01 -14.33
N PRO A 175 -25.28 -0.25 -14.94
CA PRO A 175 -25.72 -1.62 -15.27
C PRO A 175 -24.88 -2.30 -16.37
N ARG A 176 -24.16 -1.54 -17.19
CA ARG A 176 -23.37 -2.08 -18.33
C ARG A 176 -21.90 -2.36 -18.00
N ASP A 177 -21.41 -1.86 -16.87
CA ASP A 177 -19.98 -1.93 -16.55
C ASP A 177 -19.52 -3.33 -16.14
N SER A 178 -18.28 -3.66 -16.47
CA SER A 178 -17.57 -4.74 -15.77
C SER A 178 -17.00 -4.21 -14.47
N PHE A 179 -17.27 -4.89 -13.35
CA PHE A 179 -16.77 -4.48 -12.04
C PHE A 179 -15.53 -5.27 -11.64
N VAL A 180 -14.47 -4.54 -11.30
CA VAL A 180 -13.20 -5.08 -10.79
C VAL A 180 -12.99 -4.59 -9.35
N LEU A 181 -12.94 -5.53 -8.41
CA LEU A 181 -12.82 -5.23 -6.99
C LEU A 181 -11.42 -5.61 -6.49
N LEU A 182 -10.67 -4.63 -5.98
CA LEU A 182 -9.44 -4.94 -5.26
C LEU A 182 -9.75 -5.19 -3.79
N SER A 183 -9.29 -6.33 -3.27
CA SER A 183 -9.23 -6.56 -1.83
C SER A 183 -7.79 -6.86 -1.36
N ALA A 184 -7.42 -6.27 -0.22
CA ALA A 184 -6.20 -6.63 0.52
C ALA A 184 -6.62 -7.47 1.73
N ALA A 185 -6.72 -8.79 1.54
CA ALA A 185 -7.02 -9.70 2.63
C ALA A 185 -5.77 -9.90 3.51
N THR A 186 -5.72 -9.21 4.65
CA THR A 186 -4.64 -9.39 5.65
C THR A 186 -4.87 -10.58 6.59
N SER A 187 -6.07 -11.18 6.57
CA SER A 187 -6.39 -12.39 7.33
C SER A 187 -7.32 -13.33 6.57
N SER A 188 -7.19 -14.64 6.84
CA SER A 188 -8.00 -15.69 6.19
C SER A 188 -9.50 -15.54 6.47
N ARG A 189 -9.88 -15.16 7.70
CA ARG A 189 -11.27 -14.94 8.10
C ARG A 189 -11.90 -13.75 7.36
N LEU A 190 -11.18 -12.63 7.29
CA LEU A 190 -11.66 -11.45 6.56
C LEU A 190 -11.79 -11.77 5.05
N GLY A 191 -10.82 -12.48 4.49
CA GLY A 191 -10.87 -12.92 3.09
C GLY A 191 -12.01 -13.90 2.78
N GLN A 192 -12.41 -14.76 3.72
CA GLN A 192 -13.61 -15.59 3.57
C GLN A 192 -14.88 -14.74 3.53
N ARG A 193 -15.03 -13.80 4.48
CA ARG A 193 -16.21 -12.93 4.54
C ARG A 193 -16.34 -12.04 3.31
N GLN A 194 -15.24 -11.47 2.82
CA GLN A 194 -15.25 -10.66 1.61
C GLN A 194 -15.67 -11.48 0.38
N ARG A 195 -15.15 -12.69 0.22
CA ARG A 195 -15.54 -13.58 -0.89
C ARG A 195 -17.03 -13.93 -0.83
N GLU A 196 -17.53 -14.19 0.36
CA GLU A 196 -18.95 -14.47 0.58
C GLU A 196 -19.84 -13.28 0.23
N LEU A 197 -19.46 -12.06 0.65
CA LEU A 197 -20.18 -10.83 0.29
C LEU A 197 -20.21 -10.62 -1.23
N VAL A 198 -19.06 -10.75 -1.91
CA VAL A 198 -19.00 -10.60 -3.37
C VAL A 198 -19.85 -11.66 -4.07
N ARG A 199 -19.82 -12.92 -3.59
CA ARG A 199 -20.65 -14.00 -4.14
C ARG A 199 -22.14 -13.65 -4.03
N GLN A 200 -22.60 -13.26 -2.85
CA GLN A 200 -24.00 -12.87 -2.63
C GLN A 200 -24.41 -11.66 -3.47
N LEU A 201 -23.53 -10.66 -3.62
CA LEU A 201 -23.80 -9.52 -4.50
C LEU A 201 -23.89 -9.92 -5.97
N SER A 202 -22.97 -10.78 -6.42
CA SER A 202 -22.96 -11.29 -7.80
C SER A 202 -24.24 -12.06 -8.11
N GLU A 203 -24.69 -12.93 -7.18
CA GLU A 203 -25.95 -13.68 -7.30
C GLU A 203 -27.18 -12.77 -7.32
N ARG A 204 -27.25 -11.78 -6.41
CA ARG A 204 -28.41 -10.87 -6.31
C ARG A 204 -28.49 -9.88 -7.47
N SER A 205 -27.35 -9.42 -7.96
CA SER A 205 -27.30 -8.48 -9.09
C SER A 205 -27.39 -9.18 -10.45
N GLY A 206 -27.13 -10.49 -10.52
CA GLY A 206 -26.95 -11.21 -11.77
C GLY A 206 -25.67 -10.81 -12.52
N ARG A 207 -24.74 -10.12 -11.84
CA ARG A 207 -23.53 -9.55 -12.46
C ARG A 207 -22.29 -10.30 -12.04
N ARG A 208 -21.37 -10.49 -12.98
CA ARG A 208 -20.05 -11.07 -12.67
C ARG A 208 -19.14 -9.99 -12.06
N LEU A 209 -18.83 -10.14 -10.78
CA LEU A 209 -17.89 -9.28 -10.06
C LEU A 209 -16.51 -9.94 -10.04
N ARG A 210 -15.49 -9.26 -10.56
CA ARG A 210 -14.13 -9.79 -10.62
C ARG A 210 -13.33 -9.30 -9.41
N THR A 211 -13.06 -10.17 -8.46
CA THR A 211 -12.24 -9.83 -7.29
C THR A 211 -10.78 -10.18 -7.50
N VAL A 212 -9.89 -9.21 -7.29
CA VAL A 212 -8.44 -9.38 -7.27
C VAL A 212 -7.96 -9.24 -5.83
N VAL A 213 -7.39 -10.31 -5.27
CA VAL A 213 -6.83 -10.30 -3.92
C VAL A 213 -5.32 -10.33 -4.01
N VAL A 214 -4.66 -9.25 -3.56
CA VAL A 214 -3.19 -9.14 -3.57
C VAL A 214 -2.67 -9.35 -2.15
N PRO A 215 -2.06 -10.50 -1.83
CA PRO A 215 -1.46 -10.70 -0.52
C PRO A 215 -0.20 -9.83 -0.39
N LEU A 216 -0.07 -9.15 0.75
CA LEU A 216 1.07 -8.32 1.09
C LEU A 216 1.36 -8.46 2.58
N GLY A 217 2.61 -8.78 2.93
CA GLY A 217 2.98 -8.92 4.34
C GLY A 217 4.41 -9.34 4.59
N LEU A 218 4.81 -9.32 5.87
CA LEU A 218 6.09 -9.85 6.32
C LEU A 218 6.04 -11.37 6.40
N HIS A 219 7.15 -12.04 6.08
CA HIS A 219 7.36 -13.41 6.54
C HIS A 219 7.53 -13.43 8.07
N GLN A 220 7.30 -14.58 8.72
CA GLN A 220 7.37 -14.71 10.18
C GLN A 220 8.65 -14.07 10.73
N ARG A 221 8.49 -13.13 11.67
CA ARG A 221 9.59 -12.48 12.37
C ARG A 221 10.05 -13.39 13.52
N GLY A 222 11.35 -13.39 13.83
CA GLY A 222 11.82 -13.89 15.12
C GLY A 222 11.22 -13.07 16.28
N GLU A 223 11.04 -13.70 17.44
CA GLU A 223 10.28 -13.23 18.61
C GLU A 223 10.64 -11.84 19.17
N ARG A 224 11.72 -11.20 18.70
CA ARG A 224 12.35 -10.04 19.35
C ARG A 224 11.97 -8.66 18.82
N ARG A 225 11.19 -8.50 17.75
CA ARG A 225 10.84 -7.17 17.20
C ARG A 225 9.35 -6.87 17.31
N ARG A 226 9.02 -5.74 17.94
CA ARG A 226 7.65 -5.22 18.04
C ARG A 226 7.23 -4.62 16.71
N ASP A 227 5.99 -4.90 16.30
CA ASP A 227 5.36 -4.26 15.16
C ASP A 227 4.93 -2.83 15.49
N GLU A 228 5.03 -1.95 14.50
CA GLU A 228 4.33 -0.68 14.52
C GLU A 228 2.81 -0.95 14.42
N ARG A 229 2.07 -0.45 15.40
CA ARG A 229 0.67 -0.83 15.63
C ARG A 229 -0.35 0.05 14.91
N SER A 230 0.03 1.26 14.51
CA SER A 230 -0.87 2.23 13.91
C SER A 230 -1.09 2.03 12.40
N GLN A 231 -0.18 1.33 11.71
CA GLN A 231 -0.30 0.88 10.31
C GLN A 231 -0.68 2.01 9.34
N ARG A 232 -0.09 3.21 9.51
CA ARG A 232 -0.51 4.41 8.77
C ARG A 232 -0.34 4.30 7.27
N THR A 233 0.66 3.55 6.81
CA THR A 233 0.91 3.30 5.37
C THR A 233 -0.03 2.27 4.74
N ARG A 234 -0.90 1.60 5.51
CA ARG A 234 -1.82 0.60 4.95
C ARG A 234 -2.74 1.18 3.89
N GLY A 235 -3.17 2.44 4.07
CA GLY A 235 -3.96 3.18 3.06
C GLY A 235 -3.20 3.37 1.76
N PHE A 236 -1.94 3.82 1.84
CA PHE A 236 -1.06 3.99 0.70
C PHE A 236 -0.91 2.69 -0.12
N ALA A 237 -0.57 1.59 0.55
CA ALA A 237 -0.45 0.29 -0.10
C ALA A 237 -1.78 -0.18 -0.74
N PHE A 238 -2.90 -0.03 -0.03
CA PHE A 238 -4.20 -0.50 -0.51
C PHE A 238 -4.69 0.32 -1.71
N THR A 239 -4.62 1.65 -1.64
CA THR A 239 -5.01 2.54 -2.74
C THR A 239 -4.08 2.39 -3.93
N GLY A 240 -2.77 2.32 -3.72
CA GLY A 240 -1.79 2.13 -4.79
C GLY A 240 -1.95 0.80 -5.52
N LEU A 241 -2.17 -0.32 -4.80
CA LEU A 241 -2.46 -1.61 -5.43
C LEU A 241 -3.79 -1.60 -6.18
N GLY A 242 -4.75 -0.81 -5.69
CA GLY A 242 -6.01 -0.55 -6.37
C GLY A 242 -5.82 0.17 -7.70
N ALA A 243 -4.97 1.21 -7.70
CA ALA A 243 -4.65 1.96 -8.91
C ALA A 243 -3.92 1.07 -9.92
N VAL A 244 -2.93 0.27 -9.48
CA VAL A 244 -2.25 -0.72 -10.33
C VAL A 244 -3.25 -1.70 -10.94
N THR A 245 -4.20 -2.20 -10.13
CA THR A 245 -5.22 -3.14 -10.60
C THR A 245 -6.23 -2.49 -11.55
N ALA A 246 -6.64 -1.25 -11.30
CA ALA A 246 -7.53 -0.47 -12.15
C ALA A 246 -6.88 -0.21 -13.52
N ILE A 247 -5.63 0.25 -13.54
CA ILE A 247 -4.86 0.48 -14.77
C ILE A 247 -4.68 -0.83 -15.54
N ALA A 248 -4.33 -1.94 -14.86
CA ALA A 248 -4.19 -3.24 -15.49
C ALA A 248 -5.52 -3.77 -16.06
N ALA A 249 -6.66 -3.41 -15.45
CA ALA A 249 -8.00 -3.74 -15.91
C ALA A 249 -8.49 -2.84 -17.06
N GLY A 250 -7.80 -1.73 -17.35
CA GLY A 250 -8.27 -0.72 -18.32
C GLY A 250 -9.38 0.19 -17.77
N ALA A 251 -9.52 0.30 -16.45
CA ALA A 251 -10.44 1.25 -15.82
C ALA A 251 -9.82 2.65 -15.79
N ALA A 252 -10.63 3.68 -16.02
CA ALA A 252 -10.21 5.08 -15.97
C ALA A 252 -10.25 5.67 -14.55
N GLU A 253 -11.00 5.04 -13.65
CA GLU A 253 -11.20 5.49 -12.27
C GLU A 253 -11.09 4.34 -11.28
N LEU A 254 -10.70 4.67 -10.04
CA LEU A 254 -10.72 3.78 -8.89
C LEU A 254 -11.64 4.37 -7.82
N ALA A 255 -12.78 3.74 -7.61
CA ALA A 255 -13.73 4.17 -6.59
C ALA A 255 -13.27 3.73 -5.18
N VAL A 256 -13.36 4.67 -4.24
CA VAL A 256 -13.14 4.44 -2.82
C VAL A 256 -14.41 4.86 -2.09
N TYR A 257 -15.04 3.93 -1.37
CA TYR A 257 -16.27 4.22 -0.64
C TYR A 257 -15.98 4.29 0.86
N GLU A 258 -16.28 5.44 1.45
CA GLU A 258 -16.15 5.74 2.87
C GLU A 258 -17.21 6.77 3.24
N ASN A 259 -17.74 6.70 4.46
CA ASN A 259 -18.69 7.72 4.90
C ASN A 259 -17.95 9.07 5.15
N GLY A 260 -18.58 10.21 4.83
CA GLY A 260 -17.88 11.51 4.83
C GLY A 260 -17.22 11.89 6.16
N ILE A 261 -17.82 11.52 7.30
CA ILE A 261 -17.26 11.78 8.63
C ILE A 261 -16.01 10.92 8.87
N GLY A 262 -16.06 9.64 8.50
CA GLY A 262 -14.96 8.69 8.58
C GLY A 262 -13.85 8.96 7.54
N ALA A 263 -14.17 9.58 6.41
CA ALA A 263 -13.20 10.00 5.41
C ALA A 263 -12.37 11.20 5.90
N ILE A 264 -13.04 12.21 6.47
CA ILE A 264 -12.38 13.44 6.95
C ILE A 264 -11.68 13.20 8.30
N ASN A 265 -12.17 12.25 9.11
CA ASN A 265 -11.61 11.93 10.42
C ASN A 265 -11.44 13.17 11.32
N LEU A 266 -12.52 13.95 11.48
CA LEU A 266 -12.53 15.08 12.39
C LEU A 266 -12.14 14.65 13.82
N PRO A 267 -11.36 15.46 14.56
CA PRO A 267 -10.98 15.13 15.91
C PRO A 267 -12.23 15.07 16.80
N TYR A 268 -12.49 13.90 17.39
CA TYR A 268 -13.53 13.66 18.38
C TYR A 268 -13.15 14.24 19.75
N THR A 269 -11.85 14.36 20.05
CA THR A 269 -11.36 15.00 21.28
C THR A 269 -10.12 15.85 21.01
N ALA A 270 -9.89 16.85 21.86
CA ALA A 270 -8.68 17.69 21.81
C ALA A 270 -7.37 16.91 22.06
N ALA A 271 -7.46 15.66 22.56
CA ALA A 271 -6.32 14.79 22.78
C ALA A 271 -5.86 14.06 21.49
N GLN A 272 -6.65 14.11 20.41
CA GLN A 272 -6.22 13.59 19.12
C GLN A 272 -5.31 14.60 18.44
N ILE A 273 -4.03 14.21 18.27
CA ILE A 273 -2.99 15.04 17.68
C ILE A 273 -2.53 14.38 16.38
N GLY A 274 -2.40 15.17 15.31
CA GLY A 274 -1.79 14.74 14.04
C GLY A 274 -2.51 13.55 13.39
N THR A 275 -1.73 12.53 13.03
CA THR A 275 -2.19 11.28 12.40
C THR A 275 -2.66 10.24 13.42
N HIS A 276 -3.12 10.62 14.61
CA HIS A 276 -3.76 9.67 15.54
C HIS A 276 -5.01 9.02 14.92
N SER A 277 -5.74 9.73 14.08
CA SER A 277 -6.76 9.18 13.18
C SER A 277 -6.15 8.81 11.82
N THR A 278 -6.68 7.78 11.17
CA THR A 278 -6.22 7.40 9.82
C THR A 278 -6.56 8.49 8.80
N ARG A 279 -5.81 8.60 7.70
CA ARG A 279 -6.10 9.53 6.59
C ARG A 279 -6.25 8.82 5.25
N SER A 280 -6.36 7.49 5.26
CA SER A 280 -6.39 6.63 4.07
C SER A 280 -7.56 6.86 3.11
N SER A 281 -8.64 7.47 3.58
CA SER A 281 -9.82 7.83 2.77
C SER A 281 -10.01 9.35 2.69
N HIS A 282 -9.06 10.14 3.20
CA HIS A 282 -9.19 11.59 3.25
C HIS A 282 -9.04 12.18 1.83
N PRO A 283 -9.90 13.12 1.40
CA PRO A 283 -9.85 13.69 0.05
C PRO A 283 -8.47 14.26 -0.33
N LEU A 284 -7.80 14.95 0.61
CA LEU A 284 -6.44 15.45 0.40
C LEU A 284 -5.37 14.35 0.26
N PHE A 285 -5.58 13.15 0.80
CA PHE A 285 -4.69 12.02 0.55
C PHE A 285 -4.95 11.45 -0.85
N LEU A 286 -6.23 11.25 -1.21
CA LEU A 286 -6.61 10.72 -2.52
C LEU A 286 -6.13 11.64 -3.66
N ARG A 287 -6.25 12.96 -3.50
CA ARG A 287 -5.73 13.95 -4.47
C ARG A 287 -4.20 13.91 -4.64
N ARG A 288 -3.46 13.48 -3.63
CA ARG A 288 -2.00 13.32 -3.73
C ARG A 288 -1.59 12.01 -4.39
N MET A 289 -2.50 11.03 -4.43
CA MET A 289 -2.29 9.74 -5.09
C MET A 289 -2.58 9.79 -6.60
N GLU A 290 -3.36 10.78 -7.06
CA GLU A 290 -3.66 11.06 -8.48
C GLU A 290 -2.46 11.66 -9.22
#